data_AF-A0A1H2CBR6-F1
#
_entry.id   AF-A0A1H2CBR6-F1
#
_cell.length_a   1.000
_cell.length_b   1.000
_cell.length_c   1.000
_cell.angle_alpha   90.00
_cell.angle_beta   90.00
_cell.angle_gamma   90.00
#
_symmetry.space_group_name_H-M   'P 1'
#
loop_
_entity.id
_entity.type
_entity.pdbx_description
1 polymer ?
#
loop_
_entity_poly.entity_id
_entity_poly.type
_entity_poly.pdbx_seq_one_letter_code
_entity_poly.pdbx_strand_id
1 'polypeptide(L)'
;MSIEITRTARSYAAYLDGLRVGELTYTRRDDEIVALHTVVEEAAEGKGVGGALARALLDDAREGDLKVVPQCPFVAGYLDKHPEYADLRAG
;
A
#
# COMPACT_ATOMS: atom_id res chain seq x y z
N MET A 1 16.49 -2.92 11.56
CA MET A 1 16.11 -2.29 10.28
C MET A 1 14.67 -1.87 10.41
N SER A 2 14.41 -0.57 10.44
CA SER A 2 13.06 -0.02 10.50
C SER A 2 12.64 0.39 9.09
N ILE A 3 11.41 0.07 8.70
CA ILE A 3 10.86 0.55 7.43
C ILE A 3 10.25 1.91 7.69
N GLU A 4 10.71 2.92 6.95
CA GLU A 4 10.14 4.26 6.99
C GLU A 4 9.25 4.46 5.76
N ILE A 5 8.02 4.95 5.97
CA ILE A 5 7.08 5.24 4.89
C ILE A 5 6.95 6.74 4.74
N THR A 6 7.12 7.23 3.51
CA THR A 6 6.75 8.59 3.14
C THR A 6 5.61 8.56 2.13
N ARG A 7 4.73 9.57 2.20
CA ARG A 7 3.55 9.67 1.33
C ARG A 7 3.64 10.93 0.47
N THR A 8 3.21 10.81 -0.77
CA THR A 8 2.93 11.91 -1.69
C THR A 8 1.42 11.96 -2.02
N ALA A 9 1.01 12.86 -2.90
CA ALA A 9 -0.37 12.94 -3.36
C ALA A 9 -0.85 11.69 -4.15
N ARG A 10 0.07 10.85 -4.65
CA ARG A 10 -0.24 9.72 -5.55
C ARG A 10 0.56 8.45 -5.29
N SER A 11 1.47 8.46 -4.32
CA SER A 11 2.28 7.29 -3.99
C SER A 11 2.74 7.26 -2.54
N TYR A 12 3.12 6.06 -2.11
CA TYR A 12 3.88 5.81 -0.89
C TYR A 12 5.25 5.29 -1.29
N ALA A 13 6.30 5.76 -0.63
CA ALA A 13 7.66 5.27 -0.81
C ALA A 13 8.17 4.69 0.50
N ALA A 14 8.80 3.52 0.42
CA ALA A 14 9.39 2.84 1.55
C ALA A 14 10.92 2.98 1.54
N TYR A 15 11.49 3.23 2.71
CA TYR A 15 12.92 3.41 2.91
C TYR A 15 13.45 2.43 3.95
N LEU A 16 14.65 1.91 3.69
CA LEU A 16 15.45 1.14 4.63
C LEU A 16 16.81 1.83 4.76
N ASP A 17 17.17 2.23 5.98
CA ASP A 17 18.42 2.93 6.27
C ASP A 17 18.63 4.15 5.35
N GLY A 18 17.55 4.88 5.06
CA GLY A 18 17.53 6.05 4.17
C GLY A 18 17.53 5.75 2.67
N LEU A 19 17.65 4.49 2.24
CA LEU A 19 17.58 4.09 0.83
C LEU A 19 16.14 3.75 0.46
N ARG A 20 15.64 4.32 -0.64
CA ARG A 20 14.33 3.96 -1.19
C ARG A 20 14.36 2.55 -1.74
N VAL A 21 13.50 1.68 -1.20
CA VAL A 21 13.46 0.24 -1.53
C VAL A 21 12.08 -0.25 -1.98
N GLY A 22 11.09 0.63 -2.04
CA GLY A 22 9.78 0.27 -2.57
C GLY A 22 8.89 1.46 -2.82
N GLU A 23 7.88 1.24 -3.65
CA GLU A 23 6.85 2.21 -3.97
C GLU A 23 5.50 1.52 -4.15
N LEU A 24 4.44 2.17 -3.67
CA LEU A 24 3.07 1.86 -4.02
C LEU A 24 2.44 3.10 -4.65
N THR A 25 1.93 2.97 -5.87
CA THR A 25 1.20 4.04 -6.57
C THR A 25 -0.30 3.81 -6.52
N TYR A 26 -1.05 4.90 -6.41
CA TYR A 26 -2.50 4.88 -6.38
C TYR A 26 -3.09 6.09 -7.10
N THR A 27 -4.36 6.00 -7.44
CA THR A 27 -5.16 7.16 -7.81
C THR A 27 -6.38 7.26 -6.91
N ARG A 28 -6.89 8.48 -6.70
CA ARG A 28 -8.11 8.73 -5.93
C ARG A 28 -9.22 9.13 -6.89
N ARG A 29 -10.40 8.55 -6.73
CA ARG A 29 -11.61 8.85 -7.50
C ARG A 29 -12.77 8.89 -6.53
N ASP A 30 -13.38 10.07 -6.36
CA ASP A 30 -14.48 10.27 -5.43
C ASP A 30 -14.14 9.70 -4.03
N ASP A 31 -14.92 8.73 -3.57
CA ASP A 31 -14.78 8.05 -2.28
C ASP A 31 -13.93 6.77 -2.35
N GLU A 32 -13.15 6.60 -3.43
CA GLU A 32 -12.35 5.40 -3.70
C GLU A 32 -10.86 5.72 -3.94
N ILE A 33 -10.02 4.78 -3.49
CA ILE A 33 -8.60 4.69 -3.80
C ILE A 33 -8.37 3.47 -4.68
N VAL A 34 -7.86 3.68 -5.88
CA VAL A 34 -7.47 2.60 -6.78
C VAL A 34 -5.98 2.32 -6.59
N ALA A 35 -5.65 1.18 -6.01
CA ALA A 35 -4.27 0.74 -5.81
C ALA A 35 -3.72 0.17 -7.12
N LEU A 36 -2.77 0.86 -7.76
CA LEU A 36 -2.37 0.58 -9.15
C LEU A 36 -1.20 -0.40 -9.21
N HIS A 37 -0.12 -0.09 -8.51
CA HIS A 37 1.10 -0.87 -8.62
C HIS A 37 1.91 -0.81 -7.33
N THR A 38 2.56 -1.91 -6.97
CA THR A 38 3.51 -1.99 -5.86
C THR A 38 4.79 -2.63 -6.37
N VAL A 39 5.92 -1.97 -6.12
CA VAL A 39 7.27 -2.45 -6.46
C VAL A 39 8.11 -2.46 -5.21
N VAL A 40 8.90 -3.51 -5.03
CA VAL A 40 9.90 -3.64 -3.97
C VAL A 40 11.20 -4.04 -4.64
N GLU A 41 12.30 -3.40 -4.27
CA GLU A 41 13.63 -3.76 -4.75
C GLU A 41 13.96 -5.20 -4.32
N GLU A 42 14.59 -5.97 -5.21
CA GLU A 42 14.90 -7.39 -4.97
C GLU A 42 15.69 -7.60 -3.66
N ALA A 43 16.65 -6.71 -3.39
CA ALA A 43 17.45 -6.73 -2.16
C ALA A 43 16.65 -6.47 -0.87
N ALA A 44 15.39 -6.03 -0.99
CA ALA A 44 14.47 -5.76 0.11
C ALA A 44 13.27 -6.72 0.14
N GLU A 45 13.20 -7.69 -0.77
CA GLU A 45 12.19 -8.75 -0.73
C GLU A 45 12.30 -9.58 0.57
N GLY A 46 11.16 -10.10 1.03
CA GLY A 46 11.09 -10.86 2.29
C GLY A 46 11.25 -10.02 3.57
N LYS A 47 11.56 -8.72 3.47
CA LYS A 47 11.72 -7.83 4.65
C LYS A 47 10.43 -7.14 5.09
N GLY A 48 9.29 -7.45 4.47
CA GLY A 48 7.99 -6.86 4.82
C GLY A 48 7.68 -5.50 4.18
N VAL A 49 8.52 -4.99 3.27
CA VAL A 49 8.37 -3.68 2.63
C VAL A 49 7.03 -3.52 1.91
N GLY A 50 6.65 -4.48 1.07
CA GLY A 50 5.37 -4.42 0.36
C GLY A 50 4.18 -4.40 1.31
N GLY A 51 4.24 -5.16 2.40
CA GLY A 51 3.20 -5.17 3.42
C GLY A 51 3.08 -3.84 4.14
N ALA A 52 4.20 -3.20 4.48
CA ALA A 52 4.21 -1.87 5.08
C ALA A 52 3.60 -0.80 4.15
N LEU A 53 3.90 -0.87 2.85
CA LEU A 53 3.30 0.01 1.84
C LEU A 53 1.78 -0.20 1.71
N ALA A 54 1.34 -1.46 1.61
CA ALA A 54 -0.08 -1.78 1.50
C ALA A 54 -0.84 -1.36 2.75
N ARG A 55 -0.28 -1.62 3.94
CA ARG A 55 -0.86 -1.19 5.21
C ARG A 55 -1.03 0.33 5.26
N ALA A 56 0.00 1.11 4.90
CA ALA A 56 -0.08 2.56 4.92
C ALA A 56 -1.22 3.09 4.00
N LEU A 57 -1.36 2.51 2.80
CA LEU A 57 -2.48 2.85 1.90
C LEU A 57 -3.85 2.55 2.54
N LEU A 58 -3.99 1.39 3.18
CA LEU A 58 -5.25 0.92 3.75
C LEU A 58 -5.63 1.67 5.03
N ASP A 59 -4.65 1.98 5.88
CA ASP A 59 -4.83 2.81 7.07
C ASP A 59 -5.32 4.21 6.66
N ASP A 60 -4.69 4.83 5.67
CA ASP A 60 -5.12 6.13 5.14
C ASP A 60 -6.51 6.08 4.48
N ALA A 61 -6.87 4.97 3.83
CA ALA A 61 -8.20 4.77 3.29
C ALA A 61 -9.25 4.69 4.41
N ARG A 62 -8.95 3.96 5.49
CA ARG A 62 -9.82 3.86 6.66
C ARG A 62 -10.02 5.20 7.36
N GLU A 63 -8.96 5.95 7.59
CA GLU A 63 -9.05 7.27 8.21
C GLU A 63 -9.84 8.27 7.34
N GLY A 64 -9.80 8.09 6.02
CA GLY A 64 -10.54 8.91 5.06
C GLY A 64 -11.97 8.47 4.77
N ASP A 65 -12.46 7.39 5.40
CA ASP A 65 -13.73 6.71 5.06
C ASP A 65 -13.83 6.31 3.57
N LEU A 66 -12.70 5.93 2.96
CA LEU A 66 -12.58 5.59 1.55
C LEU A 66 -12.60 4.08 1.33
N LYS A 67 -13.12 3.64 0.19
CA LYS A 67 -12.98 2.26 -0.28
C LYS A 67 -11.71 2.09 -1.12
N VAL A 68 -11.21 0.86 -1.20
CA VAL A 68 -10.01 0.51 -1.93
C VAL A 68 -10.32 -0.49 -3.03
N VAL A 69 -10.00 -0.11 -4.27
CA VAL A 69 -10.07 -0.96 -5.45
C VAL A 69 -8.68 -1.54 -5.71
N PRO A 70 -8.42 -2.82 -5.42
CA PRO A 70 -7.09 -3.40 -5.52
C PRO A 70 -6.77 -3.87 -6.95
N GLN A 71 -6.46 -2.96 -7.87
CA GLN A 71 -6.02 -3.34 -9.23
C GLN A 71 -4.63 -4.01 -9.22
N CYS A 72 -3.78 -3.65 -8.28
CA CYS A 72 -2.52 -4.32 -8.05
C CYS A 72 -2.75 -5.72 -7.44
N PRO A 73 -2.25 -6.80 -8.05
CA PRO A 73 -2.43 -8.16 -7.52
C PRO A 73 -1.76 -8.34 -6.15
N PHE A 74 -0.69 -7.59 -5.87
CA PHE A 74 -0.05 -7.59 -4.55
C PHE A 74 -1.00 -7.07 -3.47
N VAL A 75 -1.64 -5.91 -3.71
CA VAL A 75 -2.58 -5.31 -2.75
C VAL A 75 -3.83 -6.17 -2.59
N ALA A 76 -4.33 -6.78 -3.68
CA ALA A 76 -5.43 -7.74 -3.62
C ALA A 76 -5.06 -8.94 -2.72
N GLY A 77 -3.90 -9.56 -2.96
CA GLY A 77 -3.42 -10.67 -2.14
C GLY A 77 -3.08 -10.27 -0.70
N TYR A 78 -2.72 -9.01 -0.45
CA TYR A 78 -2.56 -8.48 0.90
C TYR A 78 -3.91 -8.40 1.61
N LEU A 79 -4.95 -7.82 0.98
CA LEU A 79 -6.31 -7.78 1.52
C LEU A 79 -6.86 -9.18 1.83
N ASP A 80 -6.61 -10.16 0.97
CA ASP A 80 -7.06 -11.55 1.19
C ASP A 80 -6.40 -12.19 2.44
N LYS A 81 -5.18 -11.78 2.79
CA LYS A 81 -4.45 -12.25 3.97
C LYS A 81 -4.77 -11.45 5.24
N HIS A 82 -5.37 -10.28 5.08
CA HIS A 82 -5.61 -9.31 6.14
C HIS A 82 -7.12 -8.98 6.23
N PRO A 83 -7.94 -9.89 6.78
CA PRO A 83 -9.39 -9.73 6.84
C PRO A 83 -9.83 -8.51 7.67
N GLU A 84 -8.96 -7.95 8.51
CA GLU A 84 -9.21 -6.70 9.24
C GLU A 84 -9.41 -5.48 8.31
N TYR A 85 -8.97 -5.56 7.05
CA TYR A 85 -9.22 -4.54 6.03
C TYR A 85 -10.28 -4.95 5.00
N ALA A 86 -10.93 -6.11 5.18
CA ALA A 86 -11.87 -6.64 4.19
C ALA A 86 -13.04 -5.68 3.92
N ASP A 87 -13.44 -4.90 4.90
CA ASP A 87 -14.51 -3.92 4.78
C ASP A 87 -14.11 -2.65 4.01
N LEU A 88 -12.81 -2.41 3.77
CA LEU A 88 -12.34 -1.36 2.86
C LEU A 88 -12.43 -1.78 1.40
N ARG A 89 -12.48 -3.07 1.10
CA ARG A 89 -12.46 -3.56 -0.28
C ARG A 89 -13.71 -3.09 -1.01
N ALA A 90 -13.52 -2.33 -2.09
CA ALA A 90 -14.58 -2.04 -3.05
C ALA A 90 -14.97 -3.34 -3.77
N GLY A 91 -16.28 -3.55 -3.93
CA GLY A 91 -16.88 -4.75 -4.52
C GLY A 91 -16.81 -4.80 -6.04
#